data_AF-A0A257YBD5-F1
#
_entry.id   AF-A0A257YBD5-F1
#
_cell.length_a   1.000
_cell.length_b   1.000
_cell.length_c   1.000
_cell.angle_alpha   90.00
_cell.angle_beta   90.00
_cell.angle_gamma   90.00
#
_symmetry.space_group_name_H-M   'P 1'
#
loop_
_entity.id
_entity.type
_entity.pdbx_description
1 polymer ?
#
loop_
_entity_poly.entity_id
_entity_poly.type
_entity_poly.pdbx_seq_one_letter_code
_entity_poly.pdbx_strand_id
1 'polypeptide(L)'
;MSGWDGSLKKLTDEDWQQIEELNSQIQSHSGSWGKMAGGDKDGHGVIQMSYASPDPLVDKFLEVWYDKHLVIPFDWSEWDEGREWYASTDASKYDSLDTETALKLLTAVIRNDRFNEGALMYAFESGAFPKIVNKLVSLRGNS
;
A
#
# COMPACT_ATOMS: atom_id res chain seq x y z
N MET A 1 1.24 -21.87 10.47
CA MET A 1 1.79 -21.54 9.14
C MET A 1 1.33 -20.15 8.83
N SER A 2 2.25 -19.21 8.70
CA SER A 2 1.95 -17.81 8.39
C SER A 2 1.36 -17.76 6.98
N GLY A 3 0.14 -17.23 6.83
CA GLY A 3 -0.66 -17.35 5.59
C GLY A 3 -0.14 -16.56 4.37
N TRP A 4 1.05 -15.99 4.45
CA TRP A 4 1.64 -15.16 3.39
C TRP A 4 2.20 -16.02 2.24
N ASP A 5 2.82 -17.16 2.54
CA ASP A 5 3.49 -17.99 1.53
C ASP A 5 2.47 -18.56 0.53
N GLY A 6 1.31 -18.97 1.02
CA GLY A 6 0.21 -19.49 0.23
C GLY A 6 -0.49 -18.44 -0.62
N SER A 7 -0.33 -17.15 -0.33
CA SER A 7 -0.92 -16.08 -1.15
C SER A 7 -0.06 -15.83 -2.39
N LEU A 8 1.26 -15.73 -2.21
CA LEU A 8 2.20 -15.52 -3.33
C LEU A 8 2.39 -16.76 -4.20
N LYS A 9 2.40 -17.97 -3.62
CA LYS A 9 2.50 -19.23 -4.38
C LYS A 9 1.32 -19.51 -5.32
N LYS A 10 0.19 -18.82 -5.13
CA LYS A 10 -1.00 -18.96 -5.98
C LYS A 10 -0.98 -18.03 -7.20
N LEU A 11 -0.11 -17.03 -7.20
CA LEU A 11 0.02 -16.11 -8.31
C LEU A 11 0.55 -16.84 -9.54
N THR A 12 -0.13 -16.66 -10.67
CA THR A 12 0.39 -17.10 -11.97
C THR A 12 1.47 -16.14 -12.47
N ASP A 13 2.17 -16.51 -13.54
CA ASP A 13 3.09 -15.59 -14.21
C ASP A 13 2.37 -14.34 -14.76
N GLU A 14 1.11 -14.48 -15.17
CA GLU A 14 0.27 -13.38 -15.63
C GLU A 14 -0.10 -12.43 -14.48
N ASP A 15 -0.44 -12.98 -13.31
CA ASP A 15 -0.68 -12.18 -12.09
C ASP A 15 0.57 -11.38 -11.72
N TRP A 16 1.74 -12.01 -11.77
CA TRP A 16 2.99 -11.32 -11.51
C TRP A 16 3.33 -10.26 -12.56
N GLN A 17 3.07 -10.52 -13.84
CA GLN A 17 3.25 -9.51 -14.89
C GLN A 17 2.35 -8.29 -14.63
N GLN A 18 1.11 -8.50 -14.20
CA GLN A 18 0.21 -7.41 -13.79
C GLN A 18 0.77 -6.62 -12.60
N ILE A 19 1.32 -7.30 -11.59
CA ILE A 19 1.92 -6.67 -10.40
C ILE A 19 3.19 -5.89 -10.78
N GLU A 20 4.03 -6.43 -11.66
CA GLU A 20 5.27 -5.79 -12.14
C GLU A 20 4.98 -4.53 -12.97
N GLU A 21 3.98 -4.59 -13.84
CA GLU A 21 3.51 -3.44 -14.61
C GLU A 21 2.94 -2.36 -13.67
N LEU A 22 2.11 -2.75 -12.71
CA LEU A 22 1.58 -1.83 -11.70
C LEU A 22 2.71 -1.20 -10.86
N ASN A 23 3.70 -1.98 -10.43
CA ASN A 23 4.87 -1.45 -9.73
C ASN A 23 5.63 -0.46 -10.61
N SER A 24 5.83 -0.75 -11.89
CA SER A 24 6.51 0.15 -12.83
C SER A 24 5.78 1.49 -12.98
N GLN A 25 4.45 1.47 -13.03
CA GLN A 25 3.60 2.67 -13.00
C GLN A 25 3.79 3.43 -11.69
N ILE A 26 3.83 2.73 -10.55
CA ILE A 26 4.02 3.34 -9.22
C ILE A 26 5.40 4.00 -9.10
N GLN A 27 6.47 3.34 -9.56
CA GLN A 27 7.83 3.89 -9.48
C GLN A 27 8.06 5.05 -10.46
N SER A 28 7.30 5.10 -11.55
CA SER A 28 7.37 6.18 -12.55
C SER A 28 6.39 7.32 -12.28
N HIS A 29 5.51 7.17 -11.29
CA HIS A 29 4.54 8.20 -10.92
C HIS A 29 5.27 9.46 -10.43
N SER A 30 4.73 10.62 -10.79
CA SER A 30 5.24 11.91 -10.36
C SER A 30 4.06 12.84 -10.07
N GLY A 31 4.25 13.75 -9.12
CA GLY A 31 3.17 14.57 -8.59
C GLY A 31 2.57 13.98 -7.32
N SER A 32 1.38 14.46 -6.95
CA SER A 32 0.73 14.03 -5.71
C SER A 32 -0.08 12.76 -5.92
N TRP A 33 -0.14 11.92 -4.89
CA TRP A 33 -0.90 10.67 -4.84
C TRP A 33 -2.38 10.85 -4.50
N GLY A 34 -2.84 12.10 -4.44
CA GLY A 34 -4.25 12.45 -4.28
C GLY A 34 -4.41 13.89 -3.79
N LYS A 35 -5.61 14.23 -3.35
CA LYS A 35 -5.89 15.56 -2.80
C LYS A 35 -7.00 15.49 -1.77
N MET A 36 -7.02 16.45 -0.85
CA MET A 36 -8.21 16.72 -0.08
C MET A 36 -9.21 17.48 -0.95
N ALA A 37 -10.46 17.01 -1.00
CA ALA A 37 -11.58 17.62 -1.70
C ALA A 37 -12.69 17.95 -0.68
N GLY A 38 -13.70 18.73 -1.09
CA GLY A 38 -14.75 19.21 -0.19
C GLY A 38 -14.30 20.36 0.72
N GLY A 39 -15.14 20.77 1.67
CA GLY A 39 -14.93 21.92 2.54
C GLY A 39 -15.48 23.25 1.98
N ASP A 40 -15.89 23.27 0.71
CA ASP A 40 -16.53 24.42 0.08
C ASP A 40 -18.01 24.54 0.49
N LYS A 41 -18.47 25.79 0.60
CA LYS A 41 -19.90 26.09 0.76
C LYS A 41 -20.59 26.04 -0.59
N ASP A 42 -21.69 25.30 -0.67
CA ASP A 42 -22.57 25.35 -1.83
C ASP A 42 -23.44 26.63 -1.87
N GLY A 43 -24.23 26.79 -2.94
CA GLY A 43 -25.13 27.94 -3.12
C GLY A 43 -26.26 28.04 -2.08
N HIS A 44 -26.42 27.05 -1.22
CA HIS A 44 -27.39 27.01 -0.13
C HIS A 44 -26.72 27.13 1.26
N GLY A 45 -25.40 27.34 1.31
CA GLY A 45 -24.64 27.47 2.54
C GLY A 45 -24.34 26.15 3.25
N VAL A 46 -24.61 25.00 2.60
CA VAL A 46 -24.23 23.67 3.08
C VAL A 46 -22.76 23.45 2.79
N ILE A 47 -22.02 22.92 3.77
CA ILE A 47 -20.61 22.54 3.61
C ILE A 47 -20.54 21.03 3.49
N GLN A 48 -20.01 20.54 2.37
CA GLN A 48 -19.61 19.14 2.29
C GLN A 48 -18.35 18.95 3.13
N MET A 49 -18.34 17.94 4.02
CA MET A 49 -17.15 17.58 4.77
C MET A 49 -15.98 17.26 3.83
N SER A 50 -14.77 17.68 4.20
CA SER A 50 -13.59 17.36 3.42
C SER A 50 -13.33 15.86 3.41
N TYR A 51 -12.91 15.34 2.26
CA TYR A 51 -12.65 13.92 2.03
C TYR A 51 -11.37 13.74 1.21
N ALA A 52 -10.73 12.58 1.34
CA ALA A 52 -9.57 12.23 0.55
C ALA A 52 -10.00 11.75 -0.85
N SER A 53 -9.40 12.31 -1.88
CA SER A 53 -9.57 11.91 -3.29
C SER A 53 -8.23 11.35 -3.78
N PRO A 54 -8.01 10.03 -3.69
CA PRO A 54 -6.76 9.40 -4.11
C PRO A 54 -6.53 9.51 -5.63
N ASP A 55 -5.27 9.39 -6.04
CA ASP A 55 -4.88 9.18 -7.44
C ASP A 55 -5.43 7.82 -7.92
N PRO A 56 -5.94 7.68 -9.16
CA PRO A 56 -6.46 6.42 -9.68
C PRO A 56 -5.50 5.22 -9.56
N LEU A 57 -4.18 5.47 -9.52
CA LEU A 57 -3.18 4.42 -9.34
C LEU A 57 -3.21 3.81 -7.93
N VAL A 58 -3.60 4.58 -6.91
CA VAL A 58 -3.80 4.08 -5.53
C VAL A 58 -5.00 3.13 -5.48
N ASP A 59 -6.12 3.51 -6.11
CA ASP A 59 -7.33 2.67 -6.18
C ASP A 59 -7.06 1.38 -6.96
N LYS A 60 -6.38 1.48 -8.11
CA LYS A 60 -5.97 0.33 -8.92
C LYS A 60 -5.05 -0.61 -8.14
N PHE A 61 -4.12 -0.07 -7.35
CA PHE A 61 -3.28 -0.89 -6.48
C PHE A 61 -4.11 -1.66 -5.47
N LEU A 62 -5.06 -1.00 -4.82
CA LEU A 62 -5.92 -1.61 -3.82
C LEU A 62 -6.76 -2.75 -4.43
N GLU A 63 -7.35 -2.52 -5.60
CA GLU A 63 -8.12 -3.51 -6.36
C GLU A 63 -7.28 -4.77 -6.64
N VAL A 64 -6.09 -4.60 -7.21
CA VAL A 64 -5.17 -5.72 -7.52
C VAL A 64 -4.79 -6.47 -6.24
N TRP A 65 -4.46 -5.77 -5.15
CA TRP A 65 -4.05 -6.42 -3.90
C TRP A 65 -5.17 -7.27 -3.28
N TYR A 66 -6.43 -6.85 -3.38
CA TYR A 66 -7.56 -7.66 -2.91
C TYR A 66 -7.90 -8.81 -3.85
N ASP A 67 -7.95 -8.57 -5.17
CA ASP A 67 -8.24 -9.58 -6.19
C ASP A 67 -7.25 -10.76 -6.10
N LYS A 68 -5.96 -10.44 -5.93
CA LYS A 68 -4.88 -11.42 -5.81
C LYS A 68 -4.71 -12.00 -4.41
N HIS A 69 -5.61 -11.67 -3.48
CA HIS A 69 -5.57 -12.14 -2.08
C HIS A 69 -4.25 -11.82 -1.35
N LEU A 70 -3.61 -10.69 -1.67
CA LEU A 70 -2.35 -10.24 -1.08
C LEU A 70 -2.53 -9.47 0.22
N VAL A 71 -3.76 -9.15 0.60
CA VAL A 71 -4.12 -8.59 1.91
C VAL A 71 -4.27 -9.74 2.92
N ILE A 72 -3.16 -10.10 3.58
CA ILE A 72 -3.07 -11.32 4.37
C ILE A 72 -3.68 -11.20 5.78
N PRO A 73 -4.22 -12.29 6.35
CA PRO A 73 -4.68 -12.28 7.74
C PRO A 73 -3.49 -12.38 8.72
N PHE A 74 -3.35 -11.36 9.56
CA PHE A 74 -2.53 -11.39 10.79
C PHE A 74 -3.02 -10.29 11.74
N ASP A 75 -2.50 -10.26 12.97
CA ASP A 75 -2.83 -9.23 13.96
C ASP A 75 -2.04 -7.94 13.69
N TRP A 76 -2.47 -7.19 12.68
CA TRP A 76 -1.85 -5.93 12.28
C TRP A 76 -2.08 -4.82 13.31
N SER A 77 -3.19 -4.86 14.06
CA SER A 77 -3.53 -3.87 15.09
C SER A 77 -2.56 -3.94 16.26
N GLU A 78 -2.14 -5.13 16.67
CA GLU A 78 -1.20 -5.32 17.78
C GLU A 78 0.27 -5.41 17.34
N TRP A 79 0.57 -5.21 16.06
CA TRP A 79 1.93 -5.37 15.52
C TRP A 79 2.82 -4.13 15.73
N ASP A 80 3.49 -4.06 16.89
CA ASP A 80 4.42 -2.97 17.24
C ASP A 80 5.62 -2.88 16.30
N GLU A 81 6.19 -4.01 15.88
CA GLU A 81 7.36 -4.01 15.02
C GLU A 81 7.07 -3.35 13.66
N GLY A 82 5.85 -3.49 13.14
CA GLY A 82 5.42 -2.80 11.93
C GLY A 82 5.34 -1.28 12.13
N ARG A 83 4.86 -0.83 13.29
CA ARG A 83 4.80 0.60 13.65
C ARG A 83 6.20 1.19 13.78
N GLU A 84 7.09 0.51 14.51
CA GLU A 84 8.48 0.90 14.67
C GLU A 84 9.21 0.95 13.33
N TRP A 85 8.94 -0.03 12.45
CA TRP A 85 9.50 -0.04 11.12
C TRP A 85 9.09 1.20 10.32
N TYR A 86 7.80 1.59 10.32
CA TYR A 86 7.35 2.81 9.64
C TYR A 86 7.91 4.09 10.28
N ALA A 87 8.02 4.13 11.61
CA ALA A 87 8.56 5.29 12.34
C ALA A 87 10.07 5.49 12.14
N SER A 88 10.81 4.42 11.85
CA SER A 88 12.25 4.49 11.60
C SER A 88 12.59 5.33 10.36
N THR A 89 13.56 6.24 10.48
CA THR A 89 14.09 7.04 9.38
C THR A 89 15.32 6.42 8.72
N ASP A 90 15.80 5.28 9.23
CA ASP A 90 16.96 4.57 8.69
C ASP A 90 16.63 3.99 7.31
N ALA A 91 17.36 4.43 6.27
CA ALA A 91 17.17 3.94 4.91
C ALA A 91 17.64 2.50 4.69
N SER A 92 18.51 1.97 5.55
CA SER A 92 19.00 0.59 5.44
C SER A 92 17.91 -0.46 5.78
N LYS A 93 16.83 -0.04 6.46
CA LYS A 93 15.71 -0.93 6.84
C LYS A 93 15.01 -1.59 5.64
N TYR A 94 15.16 -1.04 4.44
CA TYR A 94 14.59 -1.60 3.21
C TYR A 94 15.45 -2.73 2.64
N ASP A 95 16.74 -2.78 2.96
CA ASP A 95 17.66 -3.80 2.45
C ASP A 95 17.37 -5.16 3.09
N SER A 96 17.05 -5.15 4.38
CA SER A 96 16.73 -6.32 5.19
C SER A 96 15.27 -6.80 5.07
N LEU A 97 14.42 -6.10 4.32
CA LEU A 97 13.03 -6.52 4.12
C LEU A 97 12.99 -7.88 3.39
N ASP A 98 12.35 -8.85 4.04
CA ASP A 98 11.93 -10.09 3.43
C ASP A 98 10.49 -10.01 2.91
N THR A 99 10.09 -11.04 2.17
CA THR A 99 8.79 -11.13 1.50
C THR A 99 7.63 -11.11 2.51
N GLU A 100 7.76 -11.79 3.64
CA GLU A 100 6.73 -11.82 4.69
C GLU A 100 6.50 -10.43 5.26
N THR A 101 7.57 -9.78 5.69
CA THR A 101 7.54 -8.48 6.36
C THR A 101 7.03 -7.41 5.40
N ALA A 102 7.48 -7.43 4.14
CA ALA A 102 6.95 -6.53 3.12
C ALA A 102 5.44 -6.69 2.94
N LEU A 103 4.93 -7.92 2.82
CA LEU A 103 3.50 -8.17 2.64
C LEU A 103 2.68 -7.77 3.88
N LYS A 104 3.21 -7.99 5.09
CA LYS A 104 2.59 -7.55 6.35
C LYS A 104 2.52 -6.03 6.45
N LEU A 105 3.59 -5.31 6.10
CA LEU A 105 3.63 -3.84 6.11
C LEU A 105 2.59 -3.24 5.15
N LEU A 106 2.54 -3.74 3.91
CA LEU A 106 1.54 -3.30 2.92
C LEU A 106 0.13 -3.57 3.42
N THR A 107 -0.11 -4.77 3.96
CA THR A 107 -1.41 -5.16 4.52
C THR A 107 -1.82 -4.27 5.69
N ALA A 108 -0.90 -3.93 6.59
CA ALA A 108 -1.19 -3.09 7.76
C ALA A 108 -1.70 -1.71 7.33
N VAL A 109 -1.04 -1.07 6.34
CA VAL A 109 -1.49 0.22 5.81
C VAL A 109 -2.84 0.11 5.09
N ILE A 110 -3.01 -0.90 4.22
CA ILE A 110 -4.28 -1.13 3.51
C ILE A 110 -5.45 -1.31 4.48
N ARG A 111 -5.23 -2.01 5.60
CA ARG A 111 -6.27 -2.21 6.62
C ARG A 111 -6.50 -0.97 7.46
N ASN A 112 -5.45 -0.23 7.78
CA ASN A 112 -5.54 1.02 8.52
C ASN A 112 -6.36 2.09 7.76
N ASP A 113 -6.28 2.13 6.44
CA ASP A 113 -7.06 3.05 5.59
C ASP A 113 -8.58 2.91 5.75
N ARG A 114 -9.07 1.72 6.11
CA ARG A 114 -10.49 1.49 6.41
C ARG A 114 -10.98 2.22 7.67
N PHE A 115 -10.07 2.62 8.55
CA PHE A 115 -10.36 3.29 9.82
C PHE A 115 -9.85 4.73 9.85
N ASN A 116 -8.93 5.08 8.96
CA ASN A 116 -8.33 6.39 8.85
C ASN A 116 -8.32 6.82 7.39
N GLU A 117 -9.26 7.70 7.04
CA GLU A 117 -9.45 8.16 5.67
C GLU A 117 -8.17 8.77 5.10
N GLY A 118 -7.75 8.25 3.94
CA GLY A 118 -6.58 8.74 3.23
C GLY A 118 -5.25 8.20 3.78
N ALA A 119 -5.24 7.28 4.75
CA ALA A 119 -4.00 6.70 5.26
C ALA A 119 -3.18 6.00 4.17
N LEU A 120 -3.84 5.32 3.22
CA LEU A 120 -3.16 4.70 2.08
C LEU A 120 -2.57 5.77 1.17
N MET A 121 -3.35 6.79 0.81
CA MET A 121 -2.90 7.94 0.01
C MET A 121 -1.66 8.60 0.63
N TYR A 122 -1.68 8.88 1.95
CA TYR A 122 -0.54 9.45 2.65
C TYR A 122 0.67 8.50 2.71
N ALA A 123 0.44 7.19 2.81
CA ALA A 123 1.52 6.21 2.76
C ALA A 123 2.21 6.18 1.39
N PHE A 124 1.46 6.33 0.30
CA PHE A 124 2.00 6.55 -1.04
C PHE A 124 2.81 7.85 -1.11
N GLU A 125 2.25 8.96 -0.64
CA GLU A 125 2.90 10.28 -0.62
C GLU A 125 4.21 10.30 0.20
N SER A 126 4.29 9.50 1.28
CA SER A 126 5.50 9.39 2.10
C SER A 126 6.70 8.78 1.35
N GLY A 127 6.46 8.10 0.23
CA GLY A 127 7.46 7.34 -0.53
C GLY A 127 7.91 6.03 0.15
N ALA A 128 7.53 5.77 1.40
CA ALA A 128 7.83 4.50 2.07
C ALA A 128 7.04 3.34 1.46
N PHE A 129 5.74 3.54 1.21
CA PHE A 129 4.87 2.50 0.65
C PHE A 129 5.30 2.07 -0.76
N PRO A 130 5.57 2.99 -1.72
CA PRO A 130 6.11 2.62 -3.04
C PRO A 130 7.43 1.83 -2.99
N LYS A 131 8.32 2.14 -2.04
CA LYS A 131 9.58 1.40 -1.85
C LYS A 131 9.35 -0.02 -1.36
N ILE A 132 8.38 -0.23 -0.47
CA ILE A 132 8.02 -1.58 0.01
C ILE A 132 7.41 -2.40 -1.14
N VAL A 133 6.54 -1.80 -1.96
CA VAL A 133 5.99 -2.45 -3.16
C VAL A 133 7.13 -2.88 -4.09
N ASN A 134 8.06 -1.97 -4.40
CA ASN A 134 9.19 -2.27 -5.27
C ASN A 134 10.07 -3.40 -4.71
N LYS A 135 10.35 -3.35 -3.40
CA LYS A 135 11.12 -4.40 -2.71
C LYS A 135 10.43 -5.75 -2.83
N LEU A 136 9.13 -5.83 -2.53
CA LEU A 136 8.36 -7.08 -2.66
C LEU A 136 8.45 -7.67 -4.08
N VAL A 137 8.30 -6.83 -5.11
CA VAL A 137 8.39 -7.27 -6.51
C VAL A 137 9.81 -7.76 -6.85
N SER A 138 10.86 -7.04 -6.44
CA SER A 138 12.24 -7.48 -6.66
C SER A 138 12.59 -8.80 -5.97
N LEU A 139 11.92 -9.13 -4.85
CA LEU A 139 12.16 -10.38 -4.13
C LEU A 139 11.62 -11.61 -4.88
N ARG A 140 10.66 -11.46 -5.82
CA ARG A 140 10.20 -12.55 -6.70
C ARG A 140 11.37 -13.20 -7.45
N GLY A 141 12.30 -12.39 -7.95
CA GLY A 141 13.46 -12.87 -8.70
C GLY A 141 14.51 -13.61 -7.87
N ASN A 142 14.37 -13.62 -6.53
CA ASN A 142 15.30 -14.24 -5.58
C ASN A 142 14.70 -15.46 -4.85
N SER A 143 13.48 -15.87 -5.21
CA SER A 143 12.74 -16.98 -4.59
C SER A 143 12.63 -18.23 -5.46
#